data_AF-W1QA99-F1
#
_entry.id   AF-W1QA99-F1
#
_cell.length_a   1.000
_cell.length_b   1.000
_cell.length_c   1.000
_cell.angle_alpha   90.00
_cell.angle_beta   90.00
_cell.angle_gamma   90.00
#
_symmetry.space_group_name_H-M   'P 1'
#
loop_
_entity.id
_entity.type
_entity.pdbx_description
1 polymer ?
#
loop_
_entity_poly.entity_id
_entity_poly.type
_entity_poly.pdbx_seq_one_letter_code
_entity_poly.pdbx_strand_id
1 'polypeptide(L)'
;MDIVIPEGEYEGDLFENHRGHAVFEAVNELRRLGYGFDDILRQSGCDRAFLEGIFQTMKIPLQERRQTKPFHTNDWIDQLVLEVSEDEEPEEAEPASLKEKQDEIHRMREYIRELESRRAPQPVPREPKMVEMEALRKKLNSANRTALALNETIRKLDFQLKLKKTDLDKTLKEIEELEDRIEALRASTQPNEPSEVLEL
;
A
#
# COMPACT_ATOMS: atom_id res chain seq x y z
N MET A 1 19.15 14.00 30.87
CA MET A 1 17.84 13.34 31.04
C MET A 1 17.95 12.04 30.27
N ASP A 2 18.06 10.94 31.01
CA ASP A 2 18.11 9.61 30.42
C ASP A 2 16.71 9.24 29.94
N ILE A 3 16.59 8.86 28.67
CA ILE A 3 15.31 8.51 28.07
C ILE A 3 15.09 7.03 28.28
N VAL A 4 14.07 6.71 29.07
CA VAL A 4 13.55 5.36 29.23
C VAL A 4 12.84 5.00 27.92
N ILE A 5 13.43 4.10 27.14
CA ILE A 5 12.77 3.48 25.99
C ILE A 5 11.59 2.69 26.55
N PRO A 6 10.34 2.97 26.14
CA PRO A 6 9.19 2.22 26.63
C PRO A 6 9.33 0.75 26.21
N GLU A 7 9.14 -0.15 27.19
CA GLU A 7 9.05 -1.60 27.00
C GLU A 7 7.77 -1.96 26.22
N GLY A 8 7.70 -1.55 24.97
CA GLY A 8 6.94 -2.25 23.95
C GLY A 8 7.86 -3.29 23.35
N GLU A 9 7.39 -4.52 23.17
CA GLU A 9 8.10 -5.64 22.56
C GLU A 9 8.56 -5.32 21.13
N TYR A 10 9.63 -4.54 21.00
CA TYR A 10 10.42 -4.46 19.78
C TYR A 10 11.49 -5.54 19.94
N GLU A 11 11.17 -6.75 19.48
CA GLU A 11 12.10 -7.89 19.46
C GLU A 11 13.45 -7.45 18.87
N GLY A 12 14.53 -7.55 19.68
CA GLY A 12 15.92 -7.84 19.30
C GLY A 12 16.64 -6.98 18.23
N ASP A 13 17.83 -6.49 18.59
CA ASP A 13 18.95 -6.08 17.71
C ASP A 13 18.79 -4.87 16.76
N LEU A 14 17.60 -4.31 16.58
CA LEU A 14 17.33 -3.25 15.59
C LEU A 14 18.23 -2.00 15.73
N PHE A 15 18.64 -1.66 16.95
CA PHE A 15 19.46 -0.48 17.25
C PHE A 15 20.95 -0.79 17.47
N GLU A 16 21.33 -2.07 17.63
CA GLU A 16 22.72 -2.47 17.87
C GLU A 16 23.51 -2.63 16.57
N ASN A 17 22.87 -3.06 15.48
CA ASN A 17 23.47 -3.24 14.15
C ASN A 17 22.66 -2.58 13.03
N HIS A 18 22.47 -1.28 13.11
CA HIS A 18 21.64 -0.51 12.18
C HIS A 18 22.24 -0.28 10.77
N ARG A 19 23.43 -0.84 10.46
CA ARG A 19 24.05 -0.72 9.12
C ARG A 19 23.35 -1.66 8.14
N GLY A 20 22.74 -1.11 7.09
CA GLY A 20 21.97 -1.87 6.10
C GLY A 20 20.52 -2.17 6.51
N HIS A 21 20.05 -1.59 7.62
CA HIS A 21 18.67 -1.75 8.04
C HIS A 21 17.76 -0.79 7.25
N ALA A 22 16.77 -1.35 6.55
CA ALA A 22 15.92 -0.61 5.61
C ALA A 22 15.26 0.65 6.22
N VAL A 23 14.85 0.59 7.49
CA VAL A 23 14.23 1.73 8.18
C VAL A 23 15.24 2.87 8.41
N PHE A 24 16.48 2.54 8.78
CA PHE A 24 17.54 3.54 8.99
C PHE A 24 17.97 4.17 7.65
N GLU A 25 18.03 3.36 6.58
CA GLU A 25 18.30 3.87 5.24
C GLU A 25 17.19 4.80 4.75
N ALA A 26 15.93 4.42 4.92
CA ALA A 26 14.79 5.25 4.55
C ALA A 26 14.79 6.59 5.30
N VAL A 27 15.04 6.59 6.62
CA VAL A 27 15.16 7.83 7.41
C VAL A 27 16.34 8.68 6.94
N ASN A 28 17.48 8.07 6.61
CA ASN A 28 18.63 8.79 6.06
C ASN A 28 18.34 9.43 4.70
N GLU A 29 17.67 8.69 3.81
CA GLU A 29 17.32 9.17 2.48
C GLU A 29 16.29 10.31 2.53
N LEU A 30 15.24 10.16 3.34
CA LEU A 30 14.24 11.21 3.55
C LEU A 30 14.88 12.48 4.09
N ARG A 31 15.82 12.33 5.04
CA ARG A 31 16.59 13.48 5.53
C ARG A 31 17.45 14.12 4.45
N ARG A 32 18.11 13.32 3.60
CA ARG A 32 18.90 13.82 2.46
C ARG A 32 18.04 14.62 1.48
N LEU A 33 16.78 14.24 1.34
CA LEU A 33 15.78 14.96 0.53
C LEU A 33 15.21 16.21 1.22
N GLY A 34 15.60 16.48 2.47
CA GLY A 34 15.22 17.67 3.22
C GLY A 34 14.00 17.51 4.13
N TYR A 35 13.47 16.29 4.30
CA TYR A 35 12.37 16.06 5.22
C TYR A 35 12.86 16.08 6.68
N GLY A 36 12.17 16.86 7.51
CA GLY A 36 12.43 16.95 8.95
C GLY A 36 11.81 15.81 9.74
N PHE A 37 12.07 15.78 11.05
CA PHE A 37 11.50 14.80 11.97
C PHE A 37 9.97 14.76 11.90
N ASP A 38 9.32 15.93 12.01
CA ASP A 38 7.85 16.03 12.02
C ASP A 38 7.23 15.67 10.66
N ASP A 39 7.92 15.94 9.55
CA ASP A 39 7.48 15.53 8.21
C ASP A 39 7.48 14.01 8.07
N ILE A 40 8.57 13.37 8.51
CA ILE A 40 8.72 11.93 8.45
C ILE A 40 7.70 11.27 9.37
N LEU A 41 7.51 11.78 10.59
CA LEU A 41 6.52 11.26 11.54
C LEU A 41 5.10 11.31 10.95
N ARG A 42 4.72 12.46 10.39
CA ARG A 42 3.40 12.67 9.80
C ARG A 42 3.13 11.80 8.58
N GLN A 43 4.14 11.59 7.72
CA GLN A 43 3.98 10.82 6.48
C GLN A 43 4.06 9.32 6.69
N SER A 44 4.94 8.87 7.60
CA SER A 44 5.13 7.43 7.87
C SER A 44 4.07 6.84 8.78
N GLY A 45 3.43 7.66 9.62
CA GLY A 45 2.47 7.19 10.62
C GLY A 45 3.11 6.27 11.68
N CYS A 46 4.43 6.31 11.82
CA CYS A 46 5.14 5.51 12.81
C CYS A 46 4.94 6.08 14.23
N ASP A 47 5.19 5.24 15.23
CA ASP A 47 5.18 5.68 16.61
C ASP A 47 6.28 6.73 16.85
N ARG A 48 5.94 7.75 17.65
CA ARG A 48 6.84 8.88 17.91
C ARG A 48 8.09 8.43 18.66
N ALA A 49 7.94 7.58 19.69
CA ALA A 49 9.08 7.12 20.47
C ALA A 49 10.01 6.24 19.63
N PHE A 50 9.45 5.45 18.70
CA PHE A 50 10.22 4.68 17.73
C PHE A 50 11.06 5.57 16.81
N LEU A 51 10.48 6.63 16.21
CA LEU A 51 11.22 7.54 15.33
C LEU A 51 12.27 8.36 16.10
N GLU A 52 11.96 8.79 17.32
CA GLU A 52 12.92 9.48 18.19
C GLU A 52 14.11 8.57 18.51
N GLY A 53 13.88 7.29 18.77
CA GLY A 53 14.93 6.28 18.94
C GLY A 53 15.86 6.20 17.73
N ILE A 54 15.30 6.14 16.52
CA ILE A 54 16.11 6.11 15.28
C ILE A 54 16.95 7.38 15.13
N PHE A 55 16.34 8.55 15.31
CA PHE A 55 17.07 9.82 15.20
C PHE A 55 18.21 9.91 16.23
N GLN A 56 18.00 9.44 17.45
CA GLN A 56 19.04 9.39 18.47
C GLN A 56 20.17 8.42 18.12
N THR A 57 19.83 7.20 17.69
CA THR A 57 20.82 6.18 17.27
C THR A 57 21.65 6.66 16.08
N MET A 58 21.03 7.35 15.13
CA MET A 58 21.72 7.94 13.97
C MET A 58 22.42 9.27 14.28
N LYS A 59 22.34 9.78 15.51
CA LYS A 59 22.86 11.10 15.93
C LYS A 59 22.35 12.25 15.07
N ILE A 60 21.09 12.16 14.66
CA ILE A 60 20.38 13.17 13.88
C ILE A 60 19.72 14.15 14.86
N PRO A 61 20.00 15.46 14.76
CA PRO A 61 19.27 16.45 15.55
C PRO A 61 17.78 16.38 15.23
N LEU A 62 16.95 16.28 16.27
CA LEU A 62 15.48 16.34 16.17
C LEU A 62 14.97 17.72 15.74
N GLN A 63 15.80 18.75 15.89
CA GLN A 63 15.47 20.10 15.46
C GLN A 63 15.38 20.17 13.94
N GLU A 64 14.26 20.68 13.45
CA GLU A 64 14.12 21.15 12.07
C GLU A 64 15.35 22.01 11.75
N ARG A 65 16.19 21.56 10.80
CA ARG A 65 17.03 22.52 10.10
C ARG A 65 16.05 23.45 9.41
N ARG A 66 15.91 24.65 9.97
CA ARG A 66 15.15 25.77 9.40
C ARG A 66 15.33 25.73 7.91
N GLN A 67 14.23 25.43 7.22
CA GLN A 67 14.00 25.63 5.80
C GLN A 67 15.24 26.12 5.07
N THR A 68 15.99 25.22 4.44
CA THR A 68 16.65 25.64 3.20
C THR A 68 15.50 25.94 2.27
N LYS A 69 15.17 27.23 2.14
CA LYS A 69 14.23 27.69 1.14
C LYS A 69 14.54 26.96 -0.17
N PRO A 70 13.51 26.53 -0.90
CA PRO A 70 13.69 25.88 -2.19
C PRO A 70 14.74 26.64 -3.02
N PHE A 71 15.77 25.94 -3.51
CA PHE A 71 16.88 26.43 -4.37
C PHE A 71 16.43 27.05 -5.72
N HIS A 72 15.12 27.29 -5.86
CA HIS A 72 14.40 27.67 -7.08
C HIS A 72 14.23 29.19 -7.14
N THR A 73 14.61 29.90 -6.09
CA THR A 73 14.51 31.36 -5.99
C THR A 73 15.91 31.94 -6.00
N ASN A 74 16.15 32.88 -6.91
CA ASN A 74 17.42 33.58 -7.11
C ASN A 74 17.77 34.53 -5.95
N ASP A 75 17.03 34.49 -4.84
CA ASP A 75 17.22 35.33 -3.64
C ASP A 75 18.64 35.23 -3.04
N TRP A 76 19.40 34.19 -3.37
CA TRP A 76 20.81 34.05 -2.97
C TRP A 76 21.74 35.03 -3.67
N ILE A 77 21.37 35.53 -4.86
CA ILE A 77 22.13 36.54 -5.62
C ILE A 77 22.11 37.87 -4.87
N ASP A 78 20.96 38.25 -4.31
CA ASP A 78 20.79 39.52 -3.59
C ASP A 78 21.49 39.54 -2.23
N GLN A 79 21.96 38.38 -1.74
CA GLN A 79 22.70 38.25 -0.48
C GLN A 79 24.22 38.14 -0.69
N LEU A 80 24.69 38.14 -1.93
CA LEU A 80 26.12 38.06 -2.25
C LEU A 80 26.79 39.43 -2.13
N VAL A 81 27.27 39.75 -0.93
CA VAL A 81 28.17 40.90 -0.72
C VAL A 81 29.60 40.43 -0.95
N LEU A 82 30.16 40.79 -2.12
CA LEU A 82 31.57 40.59 -2.42
C LEU A 82 32.36 41.79 -1.87
N GLU A 83 33.04 41.60 -0.74
CA GLU A 83 34.08 42.51 -0.29
C GLU A 83 35.33 42.24 -1.14
N VAL A 84 35.59 43.12 -2.11
CA VAL A 84 36.79 43.06 -2.93
C VAL A 84 37.91 43.75 -2.16
N SER A 85 38.84 42.97 -1.62
CA SER A 85 40.09 43.48 -1.05
C SER A 85 40.94 44.07 -2.18
N GLU A 86 41.20 45.38 -2.14
CA GLU A 86 42.14 46.06 -3.02
C GLU A 86 43.58 45.66 -2.66
N ASP A 87 44.04 44.52 -3.18
CA ASP A 87 45.46 44.22 -3.29
C ASP A 87 45.63 43.18 -4.41
N GLU A 88 45.63 43.65 -5.66
CA GLU A 88 46.01 42.82 -6.80
C GLU A 88 46.88 43.64 -7.77
N GLU A 89 48.16 43.29 -7.80
CA GLU A 89 49.13 43.70 -8.82
C GLU A 89 48.65 43.28 -10.22
N PRO A 90 49.02 44.01 -11.29
CA PRO A 90 48.62 43.65 -12.65
C PRO A 90 49.52 42.53 -13.17
N GLU A 91 49.09 41.28 -13.07
CA GLU A 91 49.72 40.19 -13.83
C GLU A 91 49.28 40.25 -15.30
N GLU A 92 50.21 40.66 -16.15
CA GLU A 92 50.10 40.52 -17.60
C GLU A 92 50.23 39.06 -18.04
N ALA A 93 49.43 38.74 -19.08
CA ALA A 93 49.69 37.78 -20.17
C ALA A 93 49.00 36.40 -20.13
N GLU A 94 47.74 36.27 -20.61
CA GLU A 94 47.21 34.96 -21.06
C GLU A 94 46.12 34.99 -22.17
N PRO A 95 46.40 35.40 -23.43
CA PRO A 95 45.48 35.13 -24.54
C PRO A 95 45.53 33.67 -25.04
N ALA A 96 46.65 32.95 -24.83
CA ALA A 96 46.83 31.57 -25.29
C ALA A 96 46.07 30.54 -24.44
N SER A 97 46.10 30.71 -23.11
CA SER A 97 45.37 29.86 -22.16
C SER A 97 43.85 29.96 -22.33
N LEU A 98 43.33 31.16 -22.64
CA LEU A 98 41.91 31.36 -22.97
C LEU A 98 41.45 30.54 -24.19
N LYS A 99 42.30 30.44 -25.22
CA LYS A 99 41.98 29.68 -26.43
C LYS A 99 42.01 28.17 -26.19
N GLU A 100 43.00 27.69 -25.44
CA GLU A 100 43.06 26.28 -25.05
C GLU A 100 41.87 25.88 -24.17
N LYS A 101 41.45 26.77 -23.25
CA LYS A 101 40.25 26.57 -22.43
C LYS A 101 38.98 26.59 -23.25
N GLN A 102 38.88 27.42 -24.29
CA GLN A 102 37.75 27.37 -25.23
C GLN A 102 37.69 26.05 -26.01
N ASP A 103 38.83 25.54 -26.47
CA ASP A 103 38.90 24.27 -27.20
C ASP A 103 38.62 23.07 -26.27
N GLU A 104 39.03 23.15 -24.99
CA GLU A 104 38.68 22.19 -23.94
C GLU A 104 37.16 22.19 -23.67
N ILE A 105 36.55 23.36 -23.53
CA ILE A 105 35.09 23.52 -23.37
C ILE A 105 34.34 22.94 -24.57
N HIS A 106 34.83 23.16 -25.80
CA HIS A 106 34.18 22.64 -26.99
C HIS A 106 34.19 21.10 -27.00
N ARG A 107 35.32 20.49 -26.67
CA ARG A 107 35.46 19.03 -26.55
C ARG A 107 34.55 18.46 -25.46
N MET A 108 34.49 19.12 -24.29
CA MET A 108 33.58 18.71 -23.22
C MET A 108 32.11 18.81 -23.62
N ARG A 109 31.71 19.85 -24.35
CA ARG A 109 30.34 20.01 -24.84
C ARG A 109 29.95 18.94 -25.86
N GLU A 110 30.85 18.56 -26.76
CA GLU A 110 30.62 17.46 -27.69
C GLU A 110 30.51 16.12 -26.97
N TYR A 111 31.36 15.88 -25.98
CA TYR A 111 31.29 14.67 -25.16
C TYR A 111 29.99 14.59 -24.34
N ILE A 112 29.53 15.71 -23.77
CA ILE A 112 28.23 15.80 -23.10
C ILE A 112 27.10 15.50 -24.09
N ARG A 113 27.14 16.09 -25.28
CA ARG A 113 26.13 15.83 -26.33
C ARG A 113 26.11 14.36 -26.74
N GLU A 114 27.28 13.72 -26.84
CA GLU A 114 27.37 12.29 -27.11
C GLU A 114 26.78 11.45 -25.98
N LEU A 115 27.12 11.75 -24.72
CA LEU A 115 26.56 11.09 -23.54
C LEU A 115 25.04 11.30 -23.44
N GLU A 116 24.55 12.50 -23.73
CA GLU A 116 23.13 12.82 -23.76
C GLU A 116 22.41 12.11 -24.91
N SER A 117 23.03 11.97 -26.08
CA SER A 117 22.49 11.18 -27.19
C SER A 117 22.42 9.68 -26.86
N ARG A 118 23.36 9.18 -26.05
CA ARG A 118 23.34 7.82 -25.49
C ARG A 118 22.31 7.68 -24.35
N ARG A 119 22.00 8.79 -23.66
CA ARG A 119 20.99 8.91 -22.61
C ARG A 119 19.59 9.24 -23.14
N ALA A 120 19.47 9.56 -24.44
CA ALA A 120 18.18 9.64 -25.10
C ALA A 120 17.45 8.34 -24.76
N PRO A 121 16.24 8.42 -24.19
CA PRO A 121 15.57 7.26 -23.63
C PRO A 121 15.34 6.27 -24.77
N GLN A 122 16.20 5.25 -24.86
CA GLN A 122 15.79 4.06 -25.58
C GLN A 122 14.49 3.62 -24.92
N PRO A 123 13.44 3.31 -25.69
CA PRO A 123 12.22 2.77 -25.12
C PRO A 123 12.66 1.54 -24.33
N VAL A 124 12.65 1.64 -23.01
CA VAL A 124 13.06 0.57 -22.11
C VAL A 124 12.28 -0.65 -22.57
N PRO A 125 12.94 -1.74 -23.02
CA PRO A 125 12.22 -2.95 -23.35
C PRO A 125 11.38 -3.28 -22.12
N ARG A 126 10.05 -3.25 -22.21
CA ARG A 126 9.19 -3.64 -21.09
C ARG A 126 9.66 -5.04 -20.71
N GLU A 127 10.32 -5.15 -19.57
CA GLU A 127 10.93 -6.41 -19.15
C GLU A 127 9.84 -7.50 -19.25
N PRO A 128 10.13 -8.69 -19.80
CA PRO A 128 9.14 -9.74 -19.99
C PRO A 128 8.36 -10.06 -18.70
N LYS A 129 9.01 -9.87 -17.54
CA LYS A 129 8.42 -9.98 -16.20
C LYS A 129 7.28 -9.00 -15.93
N MET A 130 7.33 -7.77 -16.44
CA MET A 130 6.23 -6.80 -16.27
C MET A 130 5.02 -7.19 -17.12
N VAL A 131 5.24 -7.71 -18.34
CA VAL A 131 4.16 -8.18 -19.21
C VAL A 131 3.50 -9.43 -18.62
N GLU A 132 4.29 -10.35 -18.08
CA GLU A 132 3.80 -11.53 -17.36
C GLU A 132 3.02 -11.14 -16.10
N MET A 133 3.53 -10.20 -15.30
CA MET A 133 2.83 -9.66 -14.13
C MET A 133 1.49 -9.02 -14.50
N GLU A 134 1.43 -8.27 -15.60
CA GLU A 134 0.18 -7.67 -16.07
C GLU A 134 -0.82 -8.74 -16.53
N ALA A 135 -0.34 -9.79 -17.22
CA ALA A 135 -1.16 -10.93 -17.63
C ALA A 135 -1.69 -11.71 -16.41
N LEU A 136 -0.85 -11.95 -15.39
CA LEU A 136 -1.25 -12.60 -14.14
C LEU A 136 -2.25 -11.75 -13.37
N ARG A 137 -2.07 -10.42 -13.31
CA ARG A 137 -3.05 -9.50 -12.69
C ARG A 137 -4.40 -9.55 -13.42
N LYS A 138 -4.41 -9.58 -14.75
CA LYS A 138 -5.65 -9.72 -15.53
C LYS A 138 -6.35 -11.05 -15.24
N LYS A 139 -5.59 -12.16 -15.20
CA LYS A 139 -6.12 -13.48 -14.83
C LYS A 139 -6.69 -13.48 -13.42
N LEU A 140 -5.96 -12.95 -12.44
CA LEU A 140 -6.40 -12.84 -11.05
C LEU A 140 -7.71 -12.04 -10.93
N ASN A 141 -7.78 -10.88 -11.60
CA ASN A 141 -9.00 -10.07 -11.59
C ASN A 141 -10.19 -10.77 -12.25
N SER A 142 -9.97 -11.51 -13.34
CA SER A 142 -11.02 -12.30 -13.99
C SER A 142 -11.53 -13.43 -13.08
N ALA A 143 -10.62 -14.16 -12.42
CA ALA A 143 -10.95 -15.22 -11.48
C ALA A 143 -11.72 -14.66 -10.27
N ASN A 144 -11.33 -13.49 -9.77
CA ASN A 144 -11.99 -12.85 -8.64
C ASN A 144 -13.43 -12.43 -9.01
N ARG A 145 -13.65 -11.90 -10.22
CA ARG A 145 -15.00 -11.60 -10.73
C ARG A 145 -15.86 -12.86 -10.84
N THR A 146 -15.31 -13.96 -11.35
CA THR A 146 -16.05 -15.23 -11.42
C THR A 146 -16.38 -15.77 -10.04
N ALA A 147 -15.46 -15.66 -9.07
CA ALA A 147 -15.70 -16.10 -7.70
C ALA A 147 -16.82 -15.28 -7.03
N LEU A 148 -16.86 -13.97 -7.24
CA LEU A 148 -17.95 -13.12 -6.75
C LEU A 148 -19.29 -13.50 -7.36
N ALA A 149 -19.35 -13.74 -8.68
CA ALA A 149 -20.56 -14.18 -9.36
C ALA A 149 -21.05 -15.54 -8.81
N LEU A 150 -20.14 -16.49 -8.63
CA LEU A 150 -20.46 -17.79 -8.04
C LEU A 150 -21.00 -17.66 -6.61
N ASN A 151 -20.37 -16.84 -5.78
CA ASN A 151 -20.87 -16.56 -4.42
C ASN A 151 -22.29 -15.98 -4.43
N GLU A 152 -22.61 -15.10 -5.39
CA GLU A 152 -23.97 -14.59 -5.54
C GLU A 152 -24.95 -15.69 -5.94
N THR A 153 -24.57 -16.59 -6.85
CA THR A 153 -25.41 -17.75 -7.23
C THR A 153 -25.62 -18.71 -6.06
N ILE A 154 -24.59 -18.97 -5.24
CA ILE A 154 -24.69 -19.82 -4.05
C ILE A 154 -25.69 -19.22 -3.06
N ARG A 155 -25.65 -17.90 -2.82
CA ARG A 155 -26.62 -17.23 -1.94
C ARG A 155 -28.05 -17.34 -2.46
N LYS A 156 -28.25 -17.21 -3.78
CA LYS A 156 -29.58 -17.40 -4.41
C LYS A 156 -30.09 -18.82 -4.24
N LEU A 157 -29.23 -19.82 -4.47
CA LEU A 157 -29.59 -21.22 -4.30
C LEU A 157 -29.88 -21.58 -2.83
N ASP A 158 -29.11 -21.06 -1.88
CA ASP A 158 -29.35 -21.25 -0.45
C ASP A 158 -30.70 -20.67 -0.01
N PHE A 159 -31.05 -19.49 -0.52
CA PHE A 159 -32.36 -18.89 -0.28
C PHE A 159 -33.50 -19.75 -0.86
N GLN A 160 -33.35 -20.23 -2.09
CA GLN A 160 -34.35 -21.11 -2.71
C GLN A 160 -34.51 -22.43 -1.95
N LEU A 161 -33.41 -23.02 -1.48
CA LEU A 161 -33.45 -24.23 -0.65
C LEU A 161 -34.19 -24.00 0.67
N LYS A 162 -33.95 -22.87 1.34
CA LYS A 162 -34.69 -22.50 2.55
C LYS A 162 -36.18 -22.36 2.29
N LEU A 163 -36.57 -21.68 1.21
CA LEU A 163 -37.98 -21.54 0.84
C LEU A 163 -38.62 -22.90 0.56
N LYS A 164 -37.96 -23.74 -0.26
CA LYS A 164 -38.45 -25.08 -0.59
C LYS A 164 -38.56 -25.99 0.64
N LYS A 165 -37.64 -25.87 1.60
CA LYS A 165 -37.74 -26.57 2.87
C LYS A 165 -38.96 -26.13 3.67
N THR A 166 -39.21 -24.82 3.77
CA THR A 166 -40.40 -24.31 4.48
C THR A 166 -41.70 -24.73 3.82
N ASP A 167 -41.74 -24.80 2.49
CA ASP A 167 -42.91 -25.28 1.76
C ASP A 167 -43.12 -26.78 2.00
N LEU A 168 -42.04 -27.58 1.98
CA LEU A 168 -42.09 -29.01 2.29
C LEU A 168 -42.63 -29.25 3.71
N ASP A 169 -42.10 -28.53 4.70
CA ASP A 169 -42.54 -28.64 6.10
C ASP A 169 -44.04 -28.31 6.27
N LYS A 170 -44.57 -27.36 5.49
CA LYS A 170 -46.02 -27.08 5.47
C LYS A 170 -46.81 -28.22 4.87
N THR A 171 -46.38 -28.72 3.71
CA THR A 171 -47.08 -29.83 3.04
C THR A 171 -47.07 -31.11 3.88
N LEU A 172 -46.00 -31.36 4.64
CA LEU A 172 -45.94 -32.51 5.56
C LEU A 172 -46.95 -32.37 6.70
N LYS A 173 -47.10 -31.17 7.28
CA LYS A 173 -48.14 -30.91 8.29
C LYS A 173 -49.55 -31.09 7.74
N GLU A 174 -49.81 -30.60 6.53
CA GLU A 174 -51.12 -30.78 5.88
C GLU A 174 -51.42 -32.27 5.66
N ILE A 175 -50.41 -33.08 5.29
CA ILE A 175 -50.57 -34.54 5.17
C ILE A 175 -50.89 -35.17 6.54
N GLU A 176 -50.15 -34.81 7.60
CA GLU A 176 -50.38 -35.31 8.96
C GLU A 176 -51.81 -34.99 9.45
N GLU A 177 -52.27 -33.75 9.25
CA GLU A 177 -53.65 -33.34 9.57
C GLU A 177 -54.71 -34.12 8.78
N LEU A 178 -54.43 -34.42 7.50
CA LEU A 178 -55.32 -35.22 6.66
C LEU A 178 -55.34 -36.69 7.09
N GLU A 179 -54.20 -37.25 7.48
CA GLU A 179 -54.09 -38.62 8.00
C GLU A 179 -54.90 -38.76 9.30
N ASP A 180 -54.74 -37.83 10.25
CA ASP A 180 -55.53 -37.78 11.49
C ASP A 180 -57.03 -37.70 11.20
N ARG A 181 -57.43 -36.89 10.22
CA ARG A 181 -58.83 -36.76 9.82
C ARG A 181 -59.38 -38.04 9.18
N ILE A 182 -58.59 -38.72 8.36
CA ILE A 182 -58.95 -40.02 7.79
C ILE A 182 -59.14 -41.06 8.90
N GLU A 183 -58.25 -41.08 9.89
CA GLU A 183 -58.33 -42.02 11.00
C GLU A 183 -59.55 -41.75 11.89
N ALA A 184 -59.85 -40.49 12.20
CA ALA A 184 -61.06 -40.09 12.91
C ALA A 184 -62.34 -40.52 12.16
N LEU A 185 -62.36 -40.32 10.84
CA LEU A 185 -63.48 -40.77 10.00
C LEU A 185 -63.62 -42.30 10.02
N ARG A 186 -62.51 -43.05 9.88
CA ARG A 186 -62.52 -44.53 9.99
C ARG A 186 -63.08 -45.00 11.33
N ALA A 187 -62.67 -44.39 12.43
CA ALA A 187 -63.20 -44.69 13.76
C ALA A 187 -64.71 -44.42 13.85
N SER A 188 -65.20 -43.33 13.24
CA SER A 188 -66.63 -43.00 13.20
C SER A 188 -67.47 -43.87 12.27
N THR A 189 -66.83 -44.56 11.30
CA THR A 189 -67.50 -45.41 10.29
C THR A 189 -67.42 -46.89 10.64
N GLN A 190 -66.82 -47.27 11.78
CA GLN A 190 -67.01 -48.63 12.30
C GLN A 190 -68.52 -48.86 12.52
N PRO A 191 -69.09 -49.97 12.01
CA PRO A 191 -70.53 -50.16 12.05
C PRO A 191 -70.99 -50.25 13.50
N ASN A 192 -71.92 -49.37 13.89
CA ASN A 192 -72.85 -49.68 14.98
C ASN A 192 -73.56 -50.98 14.58
N GLU A 193 -73.12 -52.11 15.13
CA GLU A 193 -73.95 -53.31 15.13
C GLU A 193 -75.28 -52.93 15.78
N PRO A 194 -76.41 -53.01 15.07
CA PRO A 194 -77.69 -52.78 15.70
C PRO A 194 -77.92 -53.93 16.68
N SER A 195 -77.86 -53.59 17.96
CA SER A 195 -78.46 -54.35 19.04
C SER A 195 -79.97 -54.42 18.76
N GLU A 196 -80.44 -55.54 18.24
CA GLU A 196 -81.79 -56.09 18.37
C GLU A 196 -81.93 -57.28 17.42
N VAL A 197 -82.05 -58.50 17.97
CA VAL A 197 -83.29 -59.30 17.85
C VAL A 197 -83.35 -60.22 19.07
N LEU A 198 -84.16 -59.80 20.04
CA LEU A 198 -84.92 -60.66 20.93
C LEU A 198 -85.91 -61.43 20.04
N GLU A 199 -85.84 -62.76 19.96
CA GLU A 199 -87.00 -63.57 19.60
C GLU A 199 -86.83 -65.03 20.06
N LEU A 200 -87.61 -65.34 21.11
CA LEU A 200 -88.18 -66.62 21.58
C LEU A 200 -87.27 -67.77 22.01
#